data_AF-A0AAD5YR22-F1
#
_entry.id   AF-A0AAD5YR22-F1
#
_cell.length_a   1.000
_cell.length_b   1.000
_cell.length_c   1.000
_cell.angle_alpha   90.00
_cell.angle_beta   90.00
_cell.angle_gamma   90.00
#
_symmetry.space_group_name_H-M   'P 1'
#
loop_
_entity.id
_entity.type
_entity.pdbx_description
1 polymer ?
#
loop_
_entity_poly.entity_id
_entity_poly.type
_entity_poly.pdbx_seq_one_letter_code
_entity_poly.pdbx_strand_id
1 'polypeptide(L)'
;MAAHPGHETPSTGLDTPNESEVFATLCHLVSRIDAEDRMQEVIKKAQDLERGDLQLLVDCLSMSIDKNAAPLKCRSYVWRSLIKIASTAKVFAQNHTLDSACLVREAGSPPSIYNISGKASLRVKVLRKIENSQPHYNESLVSWSHIYHSNVIPVYSVFLDNGINPSLVSPDFTYGNICNYIQEHPEASRILLVCDIASGLSYLHEHNLVHGGLYPDCVLVSDEGRALIANVDVTSNSRDSDSLSIRYSAPELVGEDDGVQPTQASDMWSFACLCYEVHFESTRNCVPWLTLYLRLYPERSPTSKLLRSSEF
;
A
#
# COMPACT_ATOMS: atom_id res chain seq x y z
N MET A 1 74.53 2.77 -26.60
CA MET A 1 73.34 1.90 -26.77
C MET A 1 73.33 0.90 -25.61
N ALA A 2 72.62 1.22 -24.54
CA ALA A 2 72.43 0.32 -23.40
C ALA A 2 70.92 0.06 -23.28
N ALA A 3 70.52 -1.21 -23.40
CA ALA A 3 69.14 -1.66 -23.26
C ALA A 3 68.92 -2.16 -21.83
N HIS A 4 67.89 -1.62 -21.17
CA HIS A 4 67.40 -2.07 -19.87
C HIS A 4 66.57 -3.37 -20.00
N PRO A 5 66.61 -4.29 -19.02
CA PRO A 5 65.75 -5.46 -18.99
C PRO A 5 64.37 -5.12 -18.39
N GLY A 6 63.33 -5.77 -18.90
CA GLY A 6 61.95 -5.63 -18.46
C GLY A 6 61.71 -6.19 -17.06
N HIS A 7 60.99 -5.42 -16.25
CA HIS A 7 60.38 -5.86 -15.01
C HIS A 7 58.93 -6.27 -15.34
N GLU A 8 58.61 -7.56 -15.29
CA GLU A 8 57.24 -8.03 -15.17
C GLU A 8 56.76 -7.74 -13.74
N THR A 9 55.67 -7.00 -13.60
CA THR A 9 54.85 -6.96 -12.39
C THR A 9 53.60 -7.82 -12.62
N PRO A 10 53.25 -8.73 -11.70
CA PRO A 10 52.04 -9.53 -11.85
C PRO A 10 50.83 -8.64 -11.56
N SER A 11 49.94 -8.54 -12.54
CA SER A 11 48.62 -7.93 -12.36
C SER A 11 47.81 -8.77 -11.38
N THR A 12 47.77 -8.37 -10.11
CA THR A 12 46.76 -8.84 -9.16
C THR A 12 45.42 -8.23 -9.55
N GLY A 13 44.68 -8.92 -10.41
CA GLY A 13 43.25 -8.68 -10.59
C GLY A 13 42.55 -9.04 -9.29
N LEU A 14 42.17 -8.02 -8.50
CA LEU A 14 41.09 -8.20 -7.54
C LEU A 14 39.81 -8.34 -8.36
N ASP A 15 39.29 -9.56 -8.48
CA ASP A 15 37.95 -9.82 -8.99
C ASP A 15 36.96 -9.08 -8.08
N THR A 16 36.41 -7.98 -8.59
CA THR A 16 35.28 -7.31 -7.95
C THR A 16 34.10 -8.27 -7.97
N PRO A 17 33.47 -8.58 -6.82
CA PRO A 17 32.37 -9.54 -6.78
C PRO A 17 31.21 -9.06 -7.66
N ASN A 18 30.61 -9.99 -8.41
CA ASN A 18 29.47 -9.73 -9.27
C ASN A 18 28.30 -9.16 -8.44
N GLU A 19 27.67 -8.07 -8.88
CA GLU A 19 26.54 -7.43 -8.18
C GLU A 19 25.42 -8.42 -7.82
N SER A 20 25.18 -9.42 -8.68
CA SER A 20 24.19 -10.47 -8.43
C SER A 20 24.57 -11.37 -7.24
N GLU A 21 25.85 -11.60 -7.00
CA GLU A 21 26.35 -12.46 -5.92
C GLU A 21 26.34 -11.73 -4.58
N VAL A 22 26.67 -10.43 -4.59
CA VAL A 22 26.54 -9.55 -3.43
C VAL A 22 25.08 -9.46 -2.99
N PHE A 23 24.17 -9.26 -3.93
CA PHE A 23 22.74 -9.22 -3.64
C PHE A 23 22.22 -10.55 -3.07
N ALA A 24 22.63 -11.69 -3.63
CA ALA A 24 22.27 -13.01 -3.10
C ALA A 24 22.77 -13.21 -1.66
N THR A 25 23.97 -12.70 -1.35
CA THR A 25 24.54 -12.75 0.01
C THR A 25 23.73 -11.91 0.99
N LEU A 26 23.35 -10.68 0.62
CA LEU A 26 22.50 -9.81 1.44
C LEU A 26 21.14 -10.45 1.71
N CYS A 27 20.52 -10.99 0.68
CA CYS A 27 19.29 -11.75 0.76
C CYS A 27 19.38 -12.93 1.73
N HIS A 28 20.47 -13.71 1.65
CA HIS A 28 20.72 -14.82 2.57
C HIS A 28 20.87 -14.33 4.02
N LEU A 29 21.55 -13.21 4.26
CA LEU A 29 21.66 -12.64 5.61
C LEU A 29 20.31 -12.20 6.18
N VAL A 30 19.50 -11.51 5.37
CA VAL A 30 18.14 -11.08 5.75
C VAL A 30 17.23 -12.29 6.02
N SER A 31 17.40 -13.39 5.29
CA SER A 31 16.62 -14.61 5.49
C SER A 31 16.81 -15.27 6.87
N ARG A 32 17.86 -14.87 7.61
CA ARG A 32 18.11 -15.32 9.00
C ARG A 32 17.23 -14.61 10.04
N ILE A 33 16.37 -13.69 9.59
CA ILE A 33 15.29 -13.12 10.39
C ILE A 33 14.07 -14.04 10.21
N ASP A 34 14.16 -15.24 10.76
CA ASP A 34 13.21 -16.35 10.57
C ASP A 34 12.38 -16.67 11.82
N ALA A 35 12.65 -15.97 12.92
CA ALA A 35 11.95 -16.12 14.20
C ALA A 35 11.77 -14.77 14.92
N GLU A 36 10.80 -14.71 15.83
CA GLU A 36 10.46 -13.49 16.58
C GLU A 36 11.64 -12.98 17.43
N ASP A 37 12.40 -13.85 18.07
CA ASP A 37 13.58 -13.48 18.86
C ASP A 37 14.67 -12.83 18.00
N ARG A 38 14.92 -13.38 16.80
CA ARG A 38 15.88 -12.81 15.83
C ARG A 38 15.41 -11.46 15.31
N MET A 39 14.12 -11.32 15.02
CA MET A 39 13.50 -10.05 14.63
C MET A 39 13.70 -8.99 15.73
N GLN A 40 13.39 -9.32 16.98
CA GLN A 40 13.57 -8.40 18.13
C GLN A 40 15.04 -8.05 18.36
N GLU A 41 15.96 -8.99 18.17
CA GLU A 41 17.41 -8.75 18.26
C GLU A 41 17.86 -7.72 17.21
N VAL A 42 17.42 -7.87 15.96
CA VAL A 42 17.75 -6.95 14.86
C VAL A 42 17.18 -5.56 15.14
N ILE A 43 15.90 -5.47 15.53
CA ILE A 43 15.26 -4.19 15.88
C ILE A 43 16.01 -3.49 17.01
N LYS A 44 16.43 -4.24 18.05
CA LYS A 44 17.18 -3.68 19.17
C LYS A 44 18.55 -3.17 18.74
N LYS A 45 19.32 -3.97 17.99
CA LYS A 45 20.66 -3.58 17.52
C LYS A 45 20.63 -2.39 16.55
N ALA A 46 19.54 -2.25 15.79
CA ALA A 46 19.36 -1.10 14.91
C ALA A 46 19.29 0.23 15.68
N GLN A 47 18.91 0.23 16.97
CA GLN A 47 18.87 1.45 17.78
C GLN A 47 20.26 2.07 18.02
N ASP A 48 21.32 1.27 17.92
CA ASP A 48 22.69 1.69 18.14
C ASP A 48 23.37 2.21 16.84
N LEU A 49 22.68 2.12 15.70
CA LEU A 49 23.21 2.52 14.40
C LEU A 49 23.03 4.03 14.14
N GLU A 50 23.97 4.60 13.39
CA GLU A 50 23.82 5.96 12.88
C GLU A 50 22.77 6.03 11.77
N ARG A 51 22.25 7.24 11.50
CA ARG A 51 21.17 7.44 10.51
C ARG A 51 21.50 6.91 9.11
N GLY A 52 22.77 7.02 8.68
CA GLY A 52 23.21 6.51 7.37
C GLY A 52 23.13 4.98 7.28
N ASP A 53 23.57 4.30 8.33
CA ASP A 53 23.52 2.83 8.42
C ASP A 53 22.08 2.32 8.53
N LEU A 54 21.22 3.06 9.25
CA LEU A 54 19.78 2.78 9.32
C LEU A 54 19.12 2.85 7.94
N GLN A 55 19.48 3.84 7.12
CA GLN A 55 18.97 3.95 5.75
C GLN A 55 19.38 2.73 4.92
N LEU A 56 20.66 2.34 4.97
CA LEU A 56 21.16 1.17 4.24
C LEU A 56 20.48 -0.13 4.69
N LEU A 57 20.25 -0.29 5.99
CA LEU A 57 19.55 -1.45 6.53
C LEU A 57 18.09 -1.51 6.04
N VAL A 58 17.39 -0.38 6.07
CA VAL A 58 16.02 -0.25 5.56
C VAL A 58 15.95 -0.57 4.06
N ASP A 59 16.90 -0.06 3.26
CA ASP A 59 17.00 -0.35 1.84
C ASP A 59 17.24 -1.86 1.59
N CYS A 60 18.16 -2.49 2.35
CA CYS A 60 18.44 -3.93 2.23
C CYS A 60 17.23 -4.80 2.59
N LEU A 61 16.53 -4.47 3.68
CA LEU A 61 15.34 -5.20 4.12
C LEU A 61 14.22 -5.07 3.07
N SER A 62 13.99 -3.86 2.56
CA SER A 62 13.00 -3.58 1.51
C SER A 62 13.29 -4.37 0.23
N MET A 63 14.53 -4.32 -0.28
CA MET A 63 14.91 -5.05 -1.50
C MET A 63 14.81 -6.58 -1.37
N SER A 64 14.89 -7.10 -0.14
CA SER A 64 14.83 -8.54 0.13
C SER A 64 13.40 -9.09 0.18
N ILE A 65 12.40 -8.23 0.39
CA ILE A 65 10.98 -8.62 0.43
C ILE A 65 10.47 -8.99 -0.97
N ASP A 66 10.97 -8.30 -2.00
CA ASP A 66 10.45 -8.37 -3.37
C ASP A 66 10.91 -9.56 -4.21
N LYS A 67 12.07 -10.17 -3.92
CA LYS A 67 12.77 -10.98 -4.94
C LYS A 67 13.08 -12.43 -4.58
N ASN A 68 12.65 -12.95 -3.43
CA ASN A 68 13.11 -14.27 -2.99
C ASN A 68 12.03 -15.31 -2.72
N ALA A 69 12.30 -16.53 -3.17
CA ALA A 69 11.64 -17.80 -2.85
C ALA A 69 11.71 -18.20 -1.36
N ALA A 70 11.87 -17.24 -0.45
CA ALA A 70 11.88 -17.46 0.99
C ALA A 70 10.46 -17.82 1.49
N PRO A 71 10.34 -18.70 2.50
CA PRO A 71 9.06 -19.06 3.11
C PRO A 71 8.31 -17.82 3.63
N LEU A 72 6.98 -17.79 3.47
CA LEU A 72 6.07 -16.71 3.90
C LEU A 72 6.34 -16.20 5.32
N LYS A 73 6.68 -17.09 6.26
CA LYS A 73 6.97 -16.72 7.66
C LYS A 73 8.17 -15.78 7.81
N CYS A 74 9.26 -16.04 7.08
CA CYS A 74 10.45 -15.19 7.11
C CYS A 74 10.13 -13.80 6.57
N ARG A 75 9.36 -13.71 5.48
CA ARG A 75 8.93 -12.42 4.90
C ARG A 75 8.18 -11.56 5.92
N SER A 76 7.30 -12.16 6.72
CA SER A 76 6.55 -11.42 7.75
C SER A 76 7.45 -10.81 8.82
N TYR A 77 8.50 -11.51 9.27
CA TYR A 77 9.46 -10.98 10.26
C TYR A 77 10.39 -9.93 9.66
N VAL A 78 10.84 -10.12 8.43
CA VAL A 78 11.63 -9.12 7.68
C VAL A 78 10.83 -7.84 7.49
N TRP A 79 9.57 -7.95 7.05
CA TRP A 79 8.66 -6.82 6.89
C TRP A 79 8.39 -6.10 8.22
N ARG A 80 8.07 -6.83 9.30
CA ARG A 80 7.89 -6.22 10.64
C ARG A 80 9.15 -5.50 11.14
N SER A 81 10.33 -6.07 10.89
CA SER A 81 11.62 -5.41 11.20
C SER A 81 11.77 -4.12 10.42
N LEU A 82 11.53 -4.16 9.10
CA LEU A 82 11.58 -3.02 8.20
C LEU A 82 10.67 -1.89 8.72
N ILE A 83 9.38 -2.19 8.95
CA ILE A 83 8.41 -1.18 9.40
C ILE A 83 8.84 -0.56 10.72
N LYS A 84 9.26 -1.38 11.69
CA LYS A 84 9.64 -0.88 13.02
C LYS A 84 10.88 0.00 12.99
N ILE A 85 11.90 -0.42 12.25
CA ILE A 85 13.17 0.32 12.13
C ILE A 85 12.94 1.62 11.35
N ALA A 86 12.28 1.54 10.18
CA ALA A 86 12.02 2.69 9.32
C ALA A 86 11.15 3.76 10.00
N SER A 87 10.09 3.35 10.72
CA SER A 87 9.24 4.28 11.48
C SER A 87 9.97 4.94 12.65
N THR A 88 10.79 4.19 13.39
CA THR A 88 11.58 4.74 14.52
C THR A 88 12.65 5.71 14.02
N ALA A 89 13.33 5.35 12.93
CA ALA A 89 14.38 6.15 12.31
C ALA A 89 13.85 7.31 11.45
N LYS A 90 12.54 7.33 11.17
CA LYS A 90 11.86 8.31 10.30
C LYS A 90 12.47 8.36 8.90
N VAL A 91 12.67 7.18 8.32
CA VAL A 91 13.20 6.99 6.97
C VAL A 91 12.26 6.09 6.16
N PHE A 92 12.37 6.16 4.84
CA PHE A 92 11.71 5.25 3.90
C PHE A 92 12.77 4.58 3.05
N ALA A 93 12.50 3.38 2.57
CA ALA A 93 13.40 2.75 1.61
C ALA A 93 13.46 3.55 0.31
N GLN A 94 14.64 3.65 -0.28
CA GLN A 94 14.88 4.45 -1.48
C GLN A 94 14.10 3.93 -2.69
N ASN A 95 13.91 2.61 -2.79
CA ASN A 95 13.07 2.00 -3.84
C ASN A 95 11.57 2.31 -3.70
N HIS A 96 11.15 2.87 -2.55
CA HIS A 96 9.79 3.35 -2.28
C HIS A 96 9.74 4.88 -2.04
N THR A 97 10.78 5.60 -2.46
CA THR A 97 10.86 7.06 -2.35
C THR A 97 11.02 7.68 -3.73
N LEU A 98 10.16 8.65 -4.06
CA LEU A 98 10.28 9.45 -5.27
C LEU A 98 10.93 10.79 -4.96
N ASP A 99 11.83 11.22 -5.84
CA ASP A 99 12.41 12.56 -5.79
C ASP A 99 11.34 13.57 -6.23
N SER A 100 11.09 14.58 -5.40
CA SER A 100 10.13 15.64 -5.71
C SER A 100 10.56 16.49 -6.91
N ALA A 101 11.85 16.54 -7.23
CA ALA A 101 12.35 17.17 -8.46
C ALA A 101 11.87 16.46 -9.73
N CYS A 102 11.46 15.20 -9.63
CA CYS A 102 10.88 14.46 -10.74
C CYS A 102 9.38 14.75 -10.94
N LEU A 103 8.69 15.40 -10.00
CA LEU A 103 7.25 15.64 -10.09
C LEU A 103 6.96 17.01 -10.70
N VAL A 104 6.36 17.02 -11.89
CA VAL A 104 6.02 18.24 -12.63
C VAL A 104 4.50 18.38 -12.68
N ARG A 105 4.00 19.55 -12.27
CA ARG A 105 2.58 19.87 -12.39
C ARG A 105 2.27 20.40 -13.79
N GLU A 106 1.33 19.76 -14.47
CA GLU A 106 0.84 20.21 -15.77
C GLU A 106 -0.28 21.24 -15.61
N ALA A 107 -0.25 22.29 -16.45
CA ALA A 107 -1.25 23.34 -16.43
C ALA A 107 -2.63 22.77 -16.79
N GLY A 108 -3.63 22.99 -15.94
CA GLY A 108 -5.00 22.49 -16.13
C GLY A 108 -5.28 21.11 -15.53
N SER A 109 -4.26 20.38 -15.05
CA SER A 109 -4.48 19.13 -14.30
C SER A 109 -5.03 19.40 -12.89
N PRO A 110 -5.81 18.46 -12.31
CA PRO A 110 -6.23 18.53 -10.92
C PRO A 110 -5.05 18.74 -9.97
N PRO A 111 -5.24 19.46 -8.84
CA PRO A 111 -4.15 19.81 -7.93
C PRO A 111 -3.47 18.61 -7.25
N SER A 112 -4.07 17.42 -7.32
CA SER A 112 -3.52 16.18 -6.79
C SER A 112 -2.75 15.36 -7.83
N ILE A 113 -2.69 15.74 -9.11
CA ILE A 113 -2.05 14.96 -10.19
C ILE A 113 -0.74 15.62 -10.63
N TYR A 114 0.30 14.79 -10.78
CA TYR A 114 1.63 15.18 -11.22
C TYR A 114 2.15 14.24 -12.30
N ASN A 115 2.90 14.77 -13.26
CA ASN A 115 3.65 14.00 -14.26
C ASN A 115 5.05 13.70 -13.74
N ILE A 116 5.60 12.53 -14.10
CA ILE A 116 7.00 12.20 -13.81
C ILE A 116 7.90 12.68 -14.95
N SER A 117 8.89 13.52 -14.62
CA SER A 117 9.83 14.09 -15.58
C SER A 117 10.58 12.99 -16.34
N GLY A 118 10.73 13.18 -17.66
CA GLY A 118 11.37 12.20 -18.54
C GLY A 118 10.54 10.95 -18.86
N LYS A 119 9.31 10.81 -18.32
CA LYS A 119 8.40 9.71 -18.63
C LYS A 119 7.03 10.24 -19.07
N ALA A 120 6.89 10.51 -20.37
CA ALA A 120 5.77 11.23 -20.99
C ALA A 120 4.36 10.59 -20.84
N SER A 121 4.21 9.51 -20.08
CA SER A 121 2.92 8.83 -19.86
C SER A 121 2.71 8.38 -18.42
N LEU A 122 3.65 8.64 -17.51
CA LEU A 122 3.54 8.20 -16.12
C LEU A 122 3.05 9.35 -15.25
N ARG A 123 1.83 9.21 -14.75
CA ARG A 123 1.18 10.14 -13.82
C ARG A 123 1.14 9.53 -12.43
N VAL A 124 1.26 10.40 -11.43
CA VAL A 124 1.04 10.04 -10.04
C VAL A 124 -0.02 10.93 -9.42
N LYS A 125 -0.84 10.33 -8.56
CA LYS A 125 -1.85 11.00 -7.75
C LYS A 125 -1.36 11.09 -6.32
N VAL A 126 -1.39 12.29 -5.75
CA VAL A 126 -1.17 12.53 -4.33
C VAL A 126 -2.38 12.01 -3.57
N LEU A 127 -2.16 10.99 -2.75
CA LEU A 127 -3.18 10.38 -1.90
C LEU A 127 -3.37 11.20 -0.62
N ARG A 128 -2.26 11.70 -0.07
CA ARG A 128 -2.24 12.44 1.19
C ARG A 128 -1.23 13.57 1.16
N LYS A 129 -1.70 14.80 1.39
CA LYS A 129 -0.86 15.92 1.85
C LYS A 129 -0.98 15.99 3.36
N ILE A 130 0.10 15.74 4.09
CA ILE A 130 0.12 15.92 5.54
C ILE A 130 0.29 17.41 5.82
N GLU A 131 -0.84 18.13 5.95
CA GLU A 131 -0.90 19.59 6.16
C GLU A 131 -0.50 20.02 7.59
N ASN A 132 -0.47 19.09 8.55
CA ASN A 132 -0.17 19.40 9.94
C ASN A 132 1.33 19.60 10.20
N SER A 133 1.66 20.60 11.03
CA SER A 133 3.01 21.02 11.43
C SER A 133 3.82 19.96 12.22
N GLN A 134 3.24 18.79 12.49
CA GLN A 134 3.88 17.67 13.17
C GLN A 134 4.10 16.53 12.17
N PRO A 135 5.35 16.07 11.94
CA PRO A 135 5.62 14.94 11.07
C PRO A 135 5.04 13.66 11.66
N HIS A 136 3.90 13.21 11.12
CA HIS A 136 3.26 11.95 11.50
C HIS A 136 3.96 10.76 10.81
N TYR A 137 5.21 10.51 11.15
CA TYR A 137 5.84 9.21 10.89
C TYR A 137 5.23 8.21 11.86
N ASN A 138 4.24 7.45 11.40
CA ASN A 138 3.69 6.34 12.17
C ASN A 138 3.91 5.02 11.41
N GLU A 139 3.84 3.92 12.16
CA GLU A 139 4.04 2.58 11.60
C GLU A 139 3.08 2.30 10.45
N SER A 140 1.84 2.81 10.49
CA SER A 140 0.87 2.65 9.40
C SER A 140 1.34 3.30 8.10
N LEU A 141 1.83 4.54 8.14
CA LEU A 141 2.34 5.26 6.97
C LEU A 141 3.52 4.51 6.32
N VAL A 142 4.45 4.04 7.15
CA VAL A 142 5.61 3.26 6.70
C VAL A 142 5.18 1.87 6.20
N SER A 143 4.20 1.24 6.84
CA SER A 143 3.64 -0.04 6.39
C SER A 143 3.09 0.09 4.98
N TRP A 144 2.29 1.12 4.73
CA TRP A 144 1.64 1.33 3.45
C TRP A 144 2.62 1.62 2.31
N SER A 145 3.70 2.36 2.55
CA SER A 145 4.71 2.59 1.53
C SER A 145 5.59 1.37 1.24
N HIS A 146 5.61 0.36 2.11
CA HIS A 146 6.38 -0.88 1.94
C HIS A 146 5.49 -2.11 1.76
N ILE A 147 4.29 -1.93 1.18
CA ILE A 147 3.45 -3.03 0.69
C ILE A 147 3.80 -3.30 -0.77
N TYR A 148 3.92 -4.58 -1.10
CA TYR A 148 4.17 -5.04 -2.45
C TYR A 148 3.31 -6.24 -2.80
N HIS A 149 2.31 -6.01 -3.65
CA HIS A 149 1.43 -7.06 -4.15
C HIS A 149 0.82 -6.66 -5.50
N SER A 150 0.62 -7.62 -6.41
CA SER A 150 0.07 -7.35 -7.75
C SER A 150 -1.35 -6.78 -7.76
N ASN A 151 -2.08 -6.93 -6.66
CA ASN A 151 -3.46 -6.49 -6.49
C ASN A 151 -3.65 -5.47 -5.35
N VAL A 152 -2.55 -4.84 -4.91
CA VAL A 152 -2.59 -3.67 -4.04
C VAL A 152 -1.83 -2.57 -4.76
N ILE A 153 -2.38 -1.36 -4.75
CA ILE A 153 -1.77 -0.23 -5.44
C ILE A 153 -0.37 0.04 -4.87
N PRO A 154 0.68 0.19 -5.71
CA PRO A 154 1.97 0.62 -5.20
C PRO A 154 1.87 2.05 -4.69
N VAL A 155 2.35 2.26 -3.48
CA VAL A 155 2.41 3.56 -2.82
C VAL A 155 3.86 3.95 -2.60
N TYR A 156 4.19 5.17 -2.96
CA TYR A 156 5.52 5.76 -2.80
C TYR A 156 5.46 6.95 -1.86
N SER A 157 6.53 7.16 -1.12
CA SER A 157 6.73 8.37 -0.32
C SER A 157 7.41 9.46 -1.16
N VAL A 158 7.01 10.72 -0.97
CA VAL A 158 7.65 11.87 -1.60
C VAL A 158 7.69 13.07 -0.65
N PHE A 159 8.79 13.81 -0.69
CA PHE A 159 9.00 15.01 0.13
C PHE A 159 8.75 16.27 -0.70
N LEU A 160 7.50 16.74 -0.71
CA LEU A 160 7.10 17.95 -1.42
C LEU A 160 7.44 19.23 -0.61
N ASP A 161 7.57 20.37 -1.28
CA ASP A 161 7.61 21.73 -0.70
C ASP A 161 8.65 21.92 0.44
N ASN A 162 9.94 21.64 0.17
CA ASN A 162 11.05 21.73 1.15
C ASN A 162 10.93 20.76 2.35
N GLY A 163 10.22 19.63 2.13
CA GLY A 163 9.46 18.84 3.09
C GLY A 163 10.14 18.34 4.37
N ILE A 164 9.47 18.63 5.49
CA ILE A 164 9.62 17.92 6.77
C ILE A 164 8.72 16.67 6.80
N ASN A 165 7.60 16.70 6.07
CA ASN A 165 6.57 15.65 6.08
C ASN A 165 6.54 14.88 4.74
N PRO A 166 6.54 13.54 4.79
CA PRO A 166 6.31 12.72 3.60
C PRO A 166 4.84 12.85 3.15
N SER A 167 4.64 12.96 1.84
CA SER A 167 3.35 12.75 1.18
C SER A 167 3.34 11.35 0.55
N LEU A 168 2.16 10.74 0.46
CA LEU A 168 1.98 9.47 -0.26
C LEU A 168 1.48 9.74 -1.66
N VAL A 169 2.08 9.06 -2.63
CA VAL A 169 1.67 9.11 -4.04
C VAL A 169 1.53 7.70 -4.60
N SER A 170 0.62 7.51 -5.52
CA SER A 170 0.46 6.27 -6.28
C SER A 170 0.40 6.57 -7.77
N PRO A 171 0.63 5.58 -8.65
CA PRO A 171 0.30 5.73 -10.07
C PRO A 171 -1.17 6.13 -10.26
N ASP A 172 -1.42 6.94 -11.28
CA ASP A 172 -2.76 7.34 -11.71
C ASP A 172 -3.23 6.45 -12.87
N PHE A 173 -4.21 5.60 -12.60
CA PHE A 173 -4.71 4.62 -13.57
C PHE A 173 -5.84 5.19 -14.43
N THR A 174 -5.80 4.90 -15.73
CA THR A 174 -6.69 5.52 -16.71
C THR A 174 -8.14 5.08 -16.58
N TYR A 175 -8.37 3.80 -16.26
CA TYR A 175 -9.70 3.22 -16.09
C TYR A 175 -10.42 3.64 -14.80
N GLY A 176 -9.72 4.27 -13.86
CA GLY A 176 -10.31 4.71 -12.61
C GLY A 176 -10.83 3.55 -11.75
N ASN A 177 -12.01 3.73 -11.14
CA ASN A 177 -12.59 2.74 -10.22
C ASN A 177 -13.23 1.55 -10.95
N ILE A 178 -13.39 0.45 -10.23
CA ILE A 178 -13.91 -0.82 -10.75
C ILE A 178 -15.32 -0.71 -11.34
N CYS A 179 -16.20 0.12 -10.77
CA CYS A 179 -17.56 0.27 -11.28
C CYS A 179 -17.61 1.01 -12.61
N ASN A 180 -16.77 2.03 -12.81
CA ASN A 180 -16.64 2.72 -14.09
C ASN A 180 -16.05 1.78 -15.14
N TYR A 181 -14.99 1.04 -14.79
CA TYR A 181 -14.36 0.07 -15.68
C TYR A 181 -15.35 -0.98 -16.18
N ILE A 182 -16.13 -1.60 -15.28
CA ILE A 182 -17.11 -2.63 -15.63
C ILE A 182 -18.21 -2.07 -16.55
N GLN A 183 -18.64 -0.82 -16.35
CA GLN A 183 -19.63 -0.18 -17.22
C GLN A 183 -19.11 0.09 -18.63
N GLU A 184 -17.85 0.49 -18.75
CA GLU A 184 -17.19 0.75 -20.02
C GLU A 184 -16.73 -0.55 -20.72
N HIS A 185 -16.52 -1.62 -19.95
CA HIS A 185 -16.08 -2.94 -20.41
C HIS A 185 -17.02 -4.07 -19.94
N PRO A 186 -18.26 -4.16 -20.47
CA PRO A 186 -19.21 -5.21 -20.08
C PRO A 186 -18.73 -6.65 -20.36
N GLU A 187 -17.74 -6.80 -21.24
CA GLU A 187 -17.07 -8.06 -21.57
C GLU A 187 -16.03 -8.50 -20.52
N ALA A 188 -15.63 -7.60 -19.64
CA ALA A 188 -14.60 -7.88 -18.64
C ALA A 188 -15.04 -9.02 -17.70
N SER A 189 -14.09 -9.88 -17.36
CA SER A 189 -14.37 -11.00 -16.47
C SER A 189 -14.48 -10.54 -15.02
N ARG A 190 -15.71 -10.26 -14.58
CA ARG A 190 -16.04 -9.84 -13.21
C ARG A 190 -15.47 -10.78 -12.16
N ILE A 191 -15.44 -12.09 -12.44
CA ILE A 191 -14.88 -13.08 -11.51
C ILE A 191 -13.36 -12.91 -11.35
N LEU A 192 -12.63 -12.56 -12.40
CA LEU A 192 -11.19 -12.32 -12.32
C LEU A 192 -10.89 -11.04 -11.51
N LEU A 193 -11.68 -9.98 -11.69
CA LEU A 193 -11.57 -8.76 -10.87
C LEU A 193 -11.83 -9.05 -9.38
N VAL A 194 -12.83 -9.87 -9.07
CA VAL A 194 -13.10 -10.30 -7.68
C VAL A 194 -11.95 -11.14 -7.13
N CYS A 195 -11.39 -12.06 -7.91
CA CYS A 195 -10.22 -12.85 -7.51
C CYS A 195 -9.01 -11.96 -7.23
N ASP A 196 -8.79 -10.92 -8.04
CA ASP A 196 -7.75 -9.93 -7.83
C ASP A 196 -7.92 -9.20 -6.49
N ILE A 197 -9.14 -8.70 -6.21
CA ILE A 197 -9.45 -8.06 -4.92
C ILE A 197 -9.21 -9.03 -3.75
N ALA A 198 -9.68 -10.27 -3.86
CA ALA A 198 -9.47 -11.28 -2.80
C ALA A 198 -7.99 -11.54 -2.54
N SER A 199 -7.18 -11.63 -3.61
CA SER A 199 -5.74 -11.82 -3.53
C SER A 199 -5.05 -10.65 -2.81
N GLY A 200 -5.40 -9.41 -3.17
CA GLY A 200 -4.91 -8.21 -2.50
C GLY A 200 -5.31 -8.15 -1.03
N LEU A 201 -6.57 -8.47 -0.72
CA LEU A 201 -7.07 -8.42 0.66
C LEU A 201 -6.42 -9.49 1.54
N SER A 202 -6.24 -10.71 1.01
CA SER A 202 -5.50 -11.78 1.68
C SER A 202 -4.09 -11.33 2.05
N TYR A 203 -3.39 -10.70 1.10
CA TYR A 203 -2.05 -10.16 1.36
C TYR A 203 -2.04 -9.13 2.48
N LEU A 204 -3.00 -8.20 2.54
CA LEU A 204 -3.11 -7.22 3.62
C LEU A 204 -3.34 -7.90 4.97
N HIS A 205 -4.26 -8.86 5.02
CA HIS A 205 -4.60 -9.58 6.25
C HIS A 205 -3.46 -10.44 6.77
N GLU A 206 -2.65 -11.05 5.89
CA GLU A 206 -1.42 -11.76 6.25
C GLU A 206 -0.38 -10.86 6.94
N HIS A 207 -0.38 -9.56 6.63
CA HIS A 207 0.47 -8.55 7.28
C HIS A 207 -0.19 -7.86 8.48
N ASN A 208 -1.33 -8.37 8.94
CA ASN A 208 -2.17 -7.78 10.00
C ASN A 208 -2.63 -6.33 9.69
N LEU A 209 -2.78 -6.01 8.40
CA LEU A 209 -3.31 -4.73 7.95
C LEU A 209 -4.79 -4.88 7.65
N VAL A 210 -5.61 -4.08 8.31
CA VAL A 210 -7.04 -3.96 8.07
C VAL A 210 -7.26 -2.77 7.15
N HIS A 211 -7.96 -2.97 6.03
CA HIS A 211 -8.29 -1.90 5.10
C HIS A 211 -9.35 -0.96 5.66
N GLY A 212 -10.32 -1.46 6.43
CA GLY A 212 -11.25 -0.66 7.22
C GLY A 212 -12.21 0.26 6.47
N GLY A 213 -12.34 0.09 5.15
CA GLY A 213 -13.09 0.99 4.28
C GLY A 213 -13.05 0.55 2.83
N LEU A 214 -13.30 -0.75 2.58
CA LEU A 214 -13.27 -1.31 1.23
C LEU A 214 -14.61 -1.06 0.53
N TYR A 215 -14.60 -0.26 -0.54
CA TYR A 215 -15.79 0.00 -1.37
C TYR A 215 -15.33 0.28 -2.82
N PRO A 216 -16.24 0.41 -3.80
CA PRO A 216 -15.84 0.48 -5.21
C PRO A 216 -14.78 1.52 -5.56
N ASP A 217 -14.81 2.72 -4.97
CA ASP A 217 -13.80 3.76 -5.27
C ASP A 217 -12.42 3.44 -4.68
N CYS A 218 -12.35 2.51 -3.73
CA CYS A 218 -11.09 1.96 -3.21
C CYS A 218 -10.54 0.82 -4.07
N VAL A 219 -11.16 0.49 -5.21
CA VAL A 219 -10.61 -0.49 -6.15
C VAL A 219 -10.42 0.17 -7.49
N LEU A 220 -9.17 0.34 -7.88
CA LEU A 220 -8.79 0.84 -9.20
C LEU A 220 -8.53 -0.32 -10.15
N VAL A 221 -8.63 -0.07 -11.45
CA VAL A 221 -8.29 -1.06 -12.49
C VAL A 221 -7.07 -0.59 -13.27
N SER A 222 -6.07 -1.45 -13.36
CA SER A 222 -4.83 -1.20 -14.08
C SER A 222 -5.05 -1.18 -15.60
N ASP A 223 -4.10 -0.61 -16.34
CA ASP A 223 -4.18 -0.58 -17.81
C ASP A 223 -4.17 -2.01 -18.41
N GLU A 224 -3.69 -3.02 -17.67
CA GLU A 224 -3.77 -4.44 -18.00
C GLU A 224 -5.10 -5.12 -17.60
N GLY A 225 -6.07 -4.36 -17.10
CA GLY A 225 -7.38 -4.87 -16.68
C GLY A 225 -7.36 -5.64 -15.36
N ARG A 226 -6.39 -5.34 -14.47
CA ARG A 226 -6.26 -6.00 -13.15
C ARG A 226 -6.80 -5.12 -12.05
N ALA A 227 -7.53 -5.71 -11.09
CA ALA A 227 -8.03 -4.96 -9.95
C ALA A 227 -6.94 -4.75 -8.88
N LEU A 228 -6.89 -3.53 -8.35
CA LEU A 228 -5.91 -3.04 -7.38
C LEU A 228 -6.62 -2.37 -6.21
N ILE A 229 -6.41 -2.85 -4.99
CA ILE A 229 -6.91 -2.20 -3.77
C ILE A 229 -6.12 -0.91 -3.53
N ALA A 230 -6.82 0.20 -3.30
CA ALA A 230 -6.32 1.56 -3.11
C ALA A 230 -6.99 2.27 -1.92
N ASN A 231 -6.70 3.57 -1.69
CA ASN A 231 -7.29 4.39 -0.59
C ASN A 231 -7.13 3.79 0.80
N VAL A 232 -6.00 3.13 0.92
CA VAL A 232 -5.61 2.26 2.01
C VAL A 232 -5.23 3.09 3.26
N ASP A 233 -5.00 4.39 3.08
CA ASP A 233 -4.65 5.38 4.08
C ASP A 233 -5.86 6.21 4.58
N VAL A 234 -7.08 5.90 4.12
CA VAL A 234 -8.31 6.63 4.49
C VAL A 234 -8.87 6.16 5.85
N THR A 235 -8.23 5.16 6.48
CA THR A 235 -8.63 4.59 7.77
C THR A 235 -8.27 5.50 8.94
N SER A 236 -9.13 6.47 9.26
CA SER A 236 -9.58 6.80 10.64
C SER A 236 -10.10 8.23 10.75
N ASN A 237 -9.61 9.16 9.94
CA ASN A 237 -9.86 10.60 10.16
C ASN A 237 -10.87 11.21 9.21
N SER A 238 -11.22 10.52 8.12
CA SER A 238 -12.30 10.91 7.21
C SER A 238 -13.43 9.89 7.28
N ARG A 239 -13.93 9.61 8.50
CA ARG A 239 -15.34 9.24 8.70
C ARG A 239 -16.25 10.44 8.43
N ASP A 240 -15.89 11.30 7.48
CA ASP A 240 -16.83 12.22 6.89
C ASP A 240 -17.83 11.35 6.16
N SER A 241 -18.92 11.04 6.88
CA SER A 241 -20.31 10.88 6.47
C SER A 241 -20.62 10.60 4.99
N ASP A 242 -19.77 9.87 4.27
CA ASP A 242 -20.02 9.56 2.90
C ASP A 242 -20.97 8.37 2.91
N SER A 243 -22.20 8.63 2.45
CA SER A 243 -23.29 7.65 2.43
C SER A 243 -22.85 6.32 1.80
N LEU A 244 -21.89 6.37 0.87
CA LEU A 244 -21.27 5.23 0.21
C LEU A 244 -20.50 4.33 1.18
N SER A 245 -19.64 4.89 2.03
CA SER A 245 -18.84 4.13 3.00
C SER A 245 -19.73 3.30 3.93
N ILE A 246 -20.83 3.90 4.41
CA ILE A 246 -21.82 3.24 5.28
C ILE A 246 -22.47 2.04 4.57
N ARG A 247 -22.62 2.05 3.23
CA ARG A 247 -23.21 0.93 2.47
C ARG A 247 -22.30 -0.29 2.36
N TYR A 248 -21.02 -0.22 2.70
CA TYR A 248 -20.13 -1.39 2.73
C TYR A 248 -19.63 -1.68 4.14
N SER A 249 -19.94 -0.83 5.12
CA SER A 249 -19.57 -1.04 6.52
C SER A 249 -20.26 -2.26 7.11
N ALA A 250 -19.50 -3.04 7.87
CA ALA A 250 -20.01 -4.13 8.67
C ALA A 250 -20.93 -3.62 9.79
N PRO A 251 -21.95 -4.39 10.21
CA PRO A 251 -22.96 -3.92 11.16
C PRO A 251 -22.37 -3.50 12.52
N GLU A 252 -21.27 -4.11 12.96
CA GLU A 252 -20.55 -3.73 14.17
C GLU A 252 -19.89 -2.34 14.09
N LEU A 253 -19.65 -1.83 12.88
CA LEU A 253 -19.12 -0.48 12.62
C LEU A 253 -20.23 0.56 12.43
N VAL A 254 -21.49 0.13 12.29
CA VAL A 254 -22.66 0.99 12.08
C VAL A 254 -23.43 1.08 13.41
N GLY A 255 -22.88 1.81 14.37
CA GLY A 255 -23.44 1.99 15.71
C GLY A 255 -23.23 3.40 16.28
N GLU A 256 -23.76 3.66 17.47
CA GLU A 256 -23.53 4.92 18.20
C GLU A 256 -22.16 4.98 18.91
N ASP A 257 -21.47 3.83 18.99
CA ASP A 257 -20.14 3.76 19.57
C ASP A 257 -19.08 4.09 18.52
N ASP A 258 -18.66 5.37 18.50
CA ASP A 258 -17.61 5.86 17.61
C ASP A 258 -16.24 5.20 17.88
N GLY A 259 -16.09 4.40 18.95
CA GLY A 259 -14.83 3.76 19.34
C GLY A 259 -14.51 2.44 18.63
N VAL A 260 -15.47 1.81 17.93
CA VAL A 260 -15.24 0.50 17.30
C VAL A 260 -14.24 0.62 16.15
N GLN A 261 -13.17 -0.15 16.22
CA GLN A 261 -12.12 -0.21 15.19
C GLN A 261 -12.47 -1.27 14.14
N PRO A 262 -12.20 -1.00 12.85
CA PRO A 262 -12.31 -2.03 11.82
C PRO A 262 -11.43 -3.24 12.12
N THR A 263 -11.90 -4.41 11.68
CA THR A 263 -11.22 -5.69 11.81
C THR A 263 -11.10 -6.40 10.46
N GLN A 264 -10.29 -7.46 10.38
CA GLN A 264 -10.26 -8.30 9.18
C GLN A 264 -11.64 -8.87 8.85
N ALA A 265 -12.46 -9.20 9.86
CA ALA A 265 -13.82 -9.66 9.64
C ALA A 265 -14.73 -8.59 9.01
N SER A 266 -14.57 -7.32 9.43
CA SER A 266 -15.33 -6.22 8.81
C SER A 266 -14.88 -5.95 7.36
N ASP A 267 -13.59 -6.15 7.04
CA ASP A 267 -13.15 -6.10 5.64
C ASP A 267 -13.79 -7.19 4.78
N MET A 268 -13.92 -8.41 5.34
CA MET A 268 -14.58 -9.52 4.63
C MET A 268 -16.07 -9.24 4.37
N TRP A 269 -16.73 -8.52 5.28
CA TRP A 269 -18.08 -8.02 5.05
C TRP A 269 -18.12 -7.05 3.86
N SER A 270 -17.27 -6.02 3.88
CA SER A 270 -17.18 -5.03 2.81
C SER A 270 -16.84 -5.68 1.46
N PHE A 271 -15.94 -6.65 1.47
CA PHE A 271 -15.59 -7.45 0.30
C PHE A 271 -16.78 -8.22 -0.27
N ALA A 272 -17.62 -8.84 0.57
CA ALA A 272 -18.82 -9.53 0.12
C ALA A 272 -19.83 -8.57 -0.53
N CYS A 273 -20.02 -7.38 0.05
CA CYS A 273 -20.84 -6.32 -0.54
C CYS A 273 -20.32 -5.88 -1.92
N LEU A 274 -19.01 -5.69 -2.03
CA LEU A 274 -18.35 -5.33 -3.29
C LEU A 274 -18.49 -6.43 -4.36
N CYS A 275 -18.32 -7.70 -3.99
CA CYS A 275 -18.52 -8.84 -4.90
C CYS A 275 -19.92 -8.86 -5.49
N TYR A 276 -20.93 -8.59 -4.65
CA TYR A 276 -22.32 -8.53 -5.08
C TYR A 276 -22.51 -7.42 -6.12
N GLU A 277 -22.04 -6.21 -5.83
CA GLU A 277 -22.19 -5.08 -6.75
C GLU A 277 -21.47 -5.29 -8.08
N VAL A 278 -20.21 -5.75 -8.03
CA VAL A 278 -19.41 -6.08 -9.22
C VAL A 278 -20.12 -7.09 -10.10
N HIS A 279 -20.82 -8.07 -9.51
CA HIS A 279 -21.49 -9.11 -10.28
C HIS A 279 -22.84 -8.66 -10.88
N PHE A 280 -23.58 -7.78 -10.20
CA PHE A 280 -24.97 -7.49 -10.54
C PHE A 280 -25.22 -6.13 -11.20
N GLU A 281 -24.21 -5.25 -11.35
CA GLU A 281 -24.16 -3.98 -12.14
C GLU A 281 -25.27 -2.94 -11.92
N SER A 282 -26.39 -3.30 -11.31
CA SER A 282 -27.67 -2.63 -11.46
C SER A 282 -28.19 -2.01 -10.16
N THR A 283 -27.32 -1.88 -9.15
CA THR A 283 -27.69 -1.42 -7.82
C THR A 283 -27.04 -0.12 -7.41
N ARG A 284 -26.79 0.82 -8.35
CA ARG A 284 -26.54 2.23 -7.95
C ARG A 284 -27.63 2.78 -7.01
N ASN A 285 -28.84 2.16 -7.01
CA ASN A 285 -29.96 2.45 -6.12
C ASN A 285 -30.49 1.27 -5.28
N CYS A 286 -29.86 0.08 -5.25
CA CYS A 286 -30.33 -0.95 -4.32
C CYS A 286 -29.46 -1.00 -3.09
N VAL A 287 -30.17 -0.98 -1.96
CA VAL A 287 -29.75 -1.17 -0.58
C VAL A 287 -29.67 -2.68 -0.32
N PRO A 288 -28.58 -3.41 -0.61
CA PRO A 288 -28.66 -4.85 -0.72
C PRO A 288 -28.51 -5.50 0.66
N TRP A 289 -27.58 -5.05 1.50
CA TRP A 289 -27.38 -5.67 2.81
C TRP A 289 -28.20 -5.04 3.93
N LEU A 290 -28.42 -3.72 4.00
CA LEU A 290 -29.25 -3.15 5.08
C LEU A 290 -30.68 -3.70 4.96
N THR A 291 -31.22 -3.86 3.76
CA THR A 291 -32.53 -4.50 3.55
C THR A 291 -32.50 -5.99 3.90
N LEU A 292 -31.46 -6.74 3.51
CA LEU A 292 -31.30 -8.15 3.89
C LEU A 292 -31.11 -8.34 5.41
N TYR A 293 -30.28 -7.51 6.03
CA TYR A 293 -29.95 -7.52 7.45
C TYR A 293 -31.15 -7.10 8.30
N LEU A 294 -31.88 -6.03 7.94
CA LEU A 294 -33.14 -5.65 8.56
C LEU A 294 -34.23 -6.73 8.39
N ARG A 295 -34.20 -7.47 7.27
CA ARG A 295 -35.17 -8.56 7.01
C ARG A 295 -34.83 -9.85 7.78
N LEU A 296 -33.55 -10.14 7.98
CA LEU A 296 -33.06 -11.30 8.74
C LEU A 296 -33.02 -11.03 10.26
N TYR A 297 -32.84 -9.76 10.66
CA TYR A 297 -32.72 -9.32 12.05
C TYR A 297 -33.56 -8.05 12.31
N PRO A 298 -34.91 -8.13 12.22
CA PRO A 298 -35.80 -6.96 12.37
C PRO A 298 -35.65 -6.25 13.72
N GLU A 299 -35.27 -6.97 14.78
CA GLU A 299 -35.05 -6.44 16.13
C GLU A 299 -33.80 -5.54 16.25
N ARG A 300 -32.91 -5.54 15.24
CA ARG A 300 -31.64 -4.80 15.24
C ARG A 300 -31.64 -3.60 14.30
N SER A 301 -32.82 -3.10 13.97
CA SER A 301 -32.96 -1.97 13.07
C SER A 301 -32.30 -0.70 13.63
N PRO A 302 -31.41 -0.01 12.87
CA PRO A 302 -30.92 1.30 13.25
C PRO A 302 -32.02 2.36 13.05
N THR A 303 -33.00 2.39 13.96
CA THR A 303 -33.98 3.47 14.02
C THR A 303 -33.27 4.76 14.46
N SER A 304 -32.76 5.54 13.50
CA SER A 304 -32.82 7.02 13.51
C SER A 304 -31.90 7.70 12.46
N LYS A 305 -30.78 7.10 12.05
CA LYS A 305 -29.81 7.79 11.15
C LYS A 305 -30.04 7.54 9.65
N LEU A 306 -30.44 6.34 9.24
CA LEU A 306 -30.57 5.97 7.81
C LEU A 306 -31.78 6.61 7.10
N LEU A 307 -32.80 7.04 7.84
CA LEU A 307 -33.99 7.71 7.28
C LEU A 307 -33.79 9.21 7.03
N ARG A 308 -32.65 9.80 7.42
CA ARG A 308 -32.36 11.23 7.20
C ARG A 308 -31.47 11.54 6.00
N SER A 309 -30.91 10.53 5.33
CA SER A 309 -30.00 10.72 4.20
C SER A 309 -30.58 10.28 2.84
N SER A 310 -31.84 9.85 2.78
CA SER A 310 -32.55 9.53 1.53
C SER A 310 -33.51 10.62 1.07
N GLU A 311 -33.52 11.77 1.74
CA GLU A 311 -34.18 12.99 1.29
C GLU A 311 -33.08 14.03 1.04
N PHE A 312 -32.53 14.06 -0.18
CA PHE A 312 -32.09 15.22 -0.97
C PHE A 312 -31.37 14.76 -2.24
#